data_AF-A0A1C5F8R1-F1
#
_entry.id   AF-A0A1C5F8R1-F1
#
_cell.length_a   1.000
_cell.length_b   1.000
_cell.length_c   1.000
_cell.angle_alpha   90.00
_cell.angle_beta   90.00
_cell.angle_gamma   90.00
#
_symmetry.space_group_name_H-M   'P 1'
#
loop_
_entity.id
_entity.type
_entity.pdbx_description
1 polymer ?
#
loop_
_entity_poly.entity_id
_entity_poly.type
_entity_poly.pdbx_seq_one_letter_code
_entity_poly.pdbx_strand_id
1 'polypeptide(L)'
;MSVSLILNERVISRSRVGELPNLPPSVAIVYPVEGGPFEVETVRTFGQRWFGKNRACYVVDLSDHRRQASVSKTPLTCKDGGHRFQATIDIGFRVHDPVMVVSRNVRDALTVVYGYLTDRIRLQAARFAITDAMAAQLAVNQELDREIRLPEGITIYYCKVQMEPDQAAARYIQELEEARRRARLGVHVHEARRSETYSDEGIEDIRAAGRRRRQSEERAALGNTRLDFDNLIREHLVRHPEETTHALELLARVRETEATQHEIRDQRHAEMVKYLIERGVVREVDLPGLRQGVLGPSAPGTGVAGVLERPDAGQSASFASGATPGGPNHSASAPAAAQGGPVQWGGSTPAAAVAPPSGLIPVYVVLDTSQAAAGCVTDLGNALRSVQTLLANSPDVAAAIRLSVITYADGADVVLPLTEVSWRTGVPGLSTSPGCRYRPVLRRLLDLVPLETERLKEQVPRVLRPVVFFLAVGQAEDDTEWPAAHADLMAHKYFPHVVACGIGADRERVVQRLASRPELGVVAVEGADLAQSAVQFSVLLQQTLLHLGRSAIAGGMELKLDCPQGLRPATQEQ
;
A
#
# COMPACT_ATOMS: atom_id res chain seq x y z
N MET A 1 50.16 12.01 7.17
CA MET A 1 50.74 13.17 6.47
C MET A 1 50.67 14.34 7.42
N SER A 2 51.75 15.09 7.60
CA SER A 2 51.77 16.33 8.40
C SER A 2 51.62 17.54 7.47
N VAL A 3 51.06 18.64 7.98
CA VAL A 3 51.04 19.93 7.25
C VAL A 3 51.80 20.94 8.09
N SER A 4 53.02 21.25 7.64
CA SER A 4 53.89 22.21 8.31
C SER A 4 53.43 23.63 8.03
N LEU A 5 52.97 24.36 9.06
CA LEU A 5 52.57 25.77 8.90
C LEU A 5 53.74 26.74 9.01
N ILE A 6 54.77 26.39 9.78
CA ILE A 6 56.01 27.15 9.89
C ILE A 6 57.00 26.55 8.88
N LEU A 7 57.33 27.34 7.85
CA LEU A 7 58.12 26.87 6.70
C LEU A 7 59.63 26.85 6.97
N ASN A 8 60.08 27.45 8.08
CA ASN A 8 61.47 27.50 8.49
C ASN A 8 61.72 26.84 9.86
N GLU A 9 62.71 25.96 9.96
CA GLU A 9 63.05 25.26 11.21
C GLU A 9 63.71 26.15 12.27
N ARG A 10 64.41 27.19 11.81
CA ARG A 10 65.11 28.19 12.64
C ARG A 10 64.79 29.59 12.14
N VAL A 11 64.92 30.57 13.01
CA VAL A 11 64.68 31.97 12.66
C VAL A 11 65.66 32.39 11.55
N ILE A 12 65.13 32.83 10.41
CA ILE A 12 65.95 33.22 9.26
C ILE A 12 65.99 34.72 9.10
N SER A 13 67.02 35.22 8.42
CA SER A 13 67.11 36.64 8.09
C SER A 13 66.08 37.00 7.02
N ARG A 14 65.42 38.15 7.13
CA ARG A 14 64.47 38.67 6.11
C ARG A 14 65.01 38.58 4.66
N SER A 15 66.31 38.84 4.46
CA SER A 15 66.95 38.78 3.14
C SER A 15 67.00 37.37 2.52
N ARG A 16 66.88 36.30 3.33
CA ARG A 16 66.98 34.91 2.92
C ARG A 16 65.63 34.20 2.76
N VAL A 17 64.51 34.92 2.93
CA VAL A 17 63.16 34.35 2.78
C VAL A 17 62.94 33.80 1.37
N GLY A 18 63.47 34.46 0.33
CA GLY A 18 63.35 33.99 -1.06
C GLY A 18 64.21 32.77 -1.42
N GLU A 19 65.10 32.33 -0.52
CA GLU A 19 65.90 31.11 -0.68
C GLU A 19 65.17 29.86 -0.19
N LEU A 20 64.00 30.02 0.46
CA LEU A 20 63.20 28.90 0.93
C LEU A 20 62.59 28.14 -0.27
N PRO A 21 62.75 26.81 -0.32
CA PRO A 21 62.16 25.99 -1.37
C PRO A 21 60.63 25.95 -1.23
N ASN A 22 59.92 26.01 -2.35
CA ASN A 22 58.46 25.81 -2.45
C ASN A 22 57.61 26.74 -1.57
N LEU A 23 57.86 28.05 -1.66
CA LEU A 23 57.01 29.06 -1.02
C LEU A 23 55.57 29.02 -1.59
N PRO A 24 54.55 28.87 -0.74
CA PRO A 24 53.15 28.92 -1.16
C PRO A 24 52.73 30.34 -1.58
N PRO A 25 51.60 30.49 -2.31
CA PRO A 25 51.19 31.77 -2.88
C PRO A 25 50.75 32.82 -1.83
N SER A 26 50.42 32.40 -0.61
CA SER A 26 50.02 33.28 0.49
C SER A 26 50.86 32.99 1.74
N VAL A 27 51.74 33.91 2.11
CA VAL A 27 52.70 33.74 3.21
C VAL A 27 52.70 34.98 4.09
N ALA A 28 52.78 34.79 5.41
CA ALA A 28 53.03 35.85 6.39
C ALA A 28 54.45 35.74 6.94
N ILE A 29 55.10 36.90 7.12
CA ILE A 29 56.38 37.00 7.81
C ILE A 29 56.12 37.54 9.22
N VAL A 30 56.53 36.79 10.23
CA VAL A 30 56.33 37.12 11.64
C VAL A 30 57.68 37.44 12.29
N TYR A 31 57.79 38.61 12.92
CA TYR A 31 59.01 39.06 13.59
C TYR A 31 58.87 38.93 15.12
N PRO A 32 59.81 38.26 15.81
CA PRO A 32 59.92 38.36 17.25
C PRO A 32 60.42 39.76 17.64
N VAL A 33 59.69 40.43 18.54
CA VAL A 33 60.08 41.72 19.13
C VAL A 33 60.54 41.46 20.57
N GLU A 34 61.72 41.96 20.96
CA GLU A 34 62.21 41.83 22.34
C GLU A 34 61.27 42.58 23.30
N GLY A 35 60.58 41.83 24.17
CA GLY A 35 59.71 42.37 25.22
C GLY A 35 58.31 42.83 24.79
N GLY A 36 57.85 42.49 23.57
CA GLY A 36 56.52 42.89 23.06
C GLY A 36 55.83 41.85 22.17
N PRO A 37 54.59 42.12 21.71
CA PRO A 37 53.87 41.23 20.79
C PRO A 37 54.58 41.13 19.44
N PHE A 38 54.47 39.97 18.76
CA PHE A 38 55.08 39.75 17.45
C PHE A 38 54.51 40.72 16.41
N GLU A 39 55.36 41.24 15.52
CA GLU A 39 54.94 42.06 14.37
C GLU A 39 54.68 41.16 13.16
N VAL A 40 53.57 41.38 12.43
CA VAL A 40 53.21 40.63 11.23
C VAL A 40 53.33 41.51 9.99
N GLU A 41 53.97 40.98 8.96
CA GLU A 41 54.04 41.59 7.64
C GLU A 41 53.40 40.66 6.61
N THR A 42 52.19 41.01 6.16
CA THR A 42 51.47 40.34 5.06
C THR A 42 51.64 41.18 3.79
N VAL A 43 52.70 40.97 3.00
CA VAL A 43 52.98 41.82 1.83
C VAL A 43 52.52 41.17 0.53
N ARG A 44 51.75 41.93 -0.27
CA ARG A 44 51.57 41.75 -1.72
C ARG A 44 52.25 42.84 -2.58
N THR A 45 53.04 43.74 -2.01
CA THR A 45 53.59 44.91 -2.74
C THR A 45 55.10 44.81 -2.94
N PHE A 46 55.51 44.69 -4.21
CA PHE A 46 56.90 44.56 -4.69
C PHE A 46 57.82 45.71 -4.21
N GLY A 47 57.27 46.90 -3.94
CA GLY A 47 58.03 48.12 -3.64
C GLY A 47 58.58 48.29 -2.22
N GLN A 48 58.11 47.52 -1.22
CA GLN A 48 58.65 47.60 0.16
C GLN A 48 59.75 46.57 0.46
N ARG A 49 60.13 45.73 -0.50
CA ARG A 49 61.13 44.65 -0.36
C ARG A 49 62.56 45.15 -0.09
N TRP A 50 62.86 46.44 -0.20
CA TRP A 50 64.24 46.95 -0.27
C TRP A 50 64.70 47.84 0.90
N PHE A 51 63.82 48.27 1.80
CA PHE A 51 64.15 49.30 2.82
C PHE A 51 63.92 48.90 4.29
N GLY A 52 64.00 47.60 4.63
CA GLY A 52 63.87 47.10 6.01
C GLY A 52 65.19 46.57 6.58
N LYS A 53 65.52 46.91 7.84
CA LYS A 53 66.64 46.31 8.60
C LYS A 53 66.51 44.78 8.61
N ASN A 54 67.63 44.07 8.46
CA ASN A 54 67.66 42.61 8.40
C ASN A 54 67.35 42.02 9.79
N ARG A 55 66.07 41.71 10.04
CA ARG A 55 65.59 41.12 11.31
C ARG A 55 65.35 39.62 11.12
N ALA A 56 65.52 38.86 12.20
CA ALA A 56 65.22 37.44 12.23
C ALA A 56 63.68 37.25 12.17
N CYS A 57 63.17 36.36 11.33
CA CYS A 57 61.73 36.13 11.14
C CYS A 57 61.34 34.65 11.02
N TYR A 58 60.05 34.39 11.23
CA TYR A 58 59.35 33.14 10.90
C TYR A 58 58.47 33.34 9.67
N VAL A 59 58.37 32.30 8.86
CA VAL A 59 57.60 32.29 7.62
C VAL A 59 56.43 31.33 7.81
N VAL A 60 55.20 31.85 7.75
CA VAL A 60 53.97 31.08 8.01
C VAL A 60 53.14 30.97 6.74
N ASP A 61 52.69 29.76 6.43
CA ASP A 61 51.75 29.52 5.33
C ASP A 61 50.33 29.97 5.71
N LEU A 62 49.75 30.85 4.90
CA LEU A 62 48.37 31.33 5.04
C LEU A 62 47.42 30.69 4.03
N SER A 63 47.89 29.75 3.22
CA SER A 63 47.09 29.15 2.15
C SER A 63 45.97 28.28 2.70
N ASP A 64 44.92 28.13 1.89
CA ASP A 64 43.84 27.20 2.19
C ASP A 64 44.33 25.76 2.00
N HIS A 65 44.20 24.94 3.05
CA HIS A 65 44.60 23.55 3.03
C HIS A 65 43.37 22.65 3.15
N ARG A 66 43.26 21.66 2.26
CA ARG A 66 42.24 20.60 2.34
C ARG A 66 42.88 19.22 2.50
N ARG A 67 42.41 18.42 3.46
CA ARG A 67 42.94 17.09 3.75
C ARG A 67 41.81 16.14 4.15
N GLN A 68 41.95 14.89 3.72
CA GLN A 68 41.06 13.80 4.10
C GLN A 68 41.83 12.77 4.92
N ALA A 69 41.24 12.30 6.02
CA ALA A 69 41.81 11.23 6.83
C ALA A 69 40.73 10.36 7.47
N SER A 70 41.06 9.08 7.65
CA SER A 70 40.26 8.16 8.45
C SER A 70 40.68 8.20 9.91
N VAL A 71 39.71 8.24 10.82
CA VAL A 71 39.92 8.22 12.27
C VAL A 71 40.19 6.79 12.69
N SER A 72 41.46 6.42 12.79
CA SER A 72 41.90 5.06 13.15
C SER A 72 42.49 4.97 14.56
N LYS A 73 43.13 6.03 15.05
CA LYS A 73 43.88 6.03 16.32
C LYS A 73 43.00 6.19 17.57
N THR A 74 41.85 6.84 17.43
CA THR A 74 40.93 7.11 18.55
C THR A 74 39.59 6.46 18.24
N PRO A 75 39.18 5.41 18.99
CA PRO A 75 37.94 4.71 18.71
C PRO A 75 36.72 5.58 19.04
N LEU A 76 35.81 5.74 18.07
CA LEU A 76 34.51 6.39 18.27
C LEU A 76 33.52 5.36 18.82
N THR A 77 33.37 5.33 20.14
CA THR A 77 32.50 4.39 20.83
C THR A 77 31.04 4.82 20.73
N CYS A 78 30.17 3.87 20.40
CA CYS A 78 28.73 4.08 20.33
C CYS A 78 28.12 4.03 21.73
N LYS A 79 26.86 4.46 21.85
CA LYS A 79 26.07 4.37 23.10
C LYS A 79 26.05 2.95 23.69
N ASP A 80 26.07 1.94 22.83
CA ASP A 80 25.95 0.53 23.21
C ASP A 80 27.23 -0.04 23.86
N GLY A 81 28.33 0.72 23.90
CA GLY A 81 29.58 0.37 24.57
C GLY A 81 30.40 -0.75 23.91
N GLY A 82 29.77 -1.63 23.13
CA GLY A 82 30.41 -2.78 22.46
C GLY A 82 30.86 -2.54 21.01
N HIS A 83 30.32 -1.51 20.34
CA HIS A 83 30.55 -1.25 18.91
C HIS A 83 31.21 0.10 18.66
N ARG A 84 31.91 0.22 17.52
CA ARG A 84 32.63 1.44 17.14
C ARG A 84 32.18 1.92 15.77
N PHE A 85 32.16 3.24 15.60
CA PHE A 85 32.03 3.86 14.29
C PHE A 85 33.40 4.03 13.64
N GLN A 86 33.48 3.76 12.35
CA GLN A 86 34.57 4.22 11.51
C GLN A 86 34.18 5.59 10.94
N ALA A 87 35.05 6.59 11.10
CA ALA A 87 34.80 7.91 10.57
C ALA A 87 35.87 8.32 9.57
N THR A 88 35.43 8.92 8.46
CA THR A 88 36.30 9.58 7.48
C THR A 88 36.00 11.08 7.53
N ILE A 89 37.02 11.89 7.79
CA ILE A 89 36.91 13.34 7.95
C ILE A 89 37.61 14.02 6.78
N ASP A 90 36.86 14.84 6.03
CA ASP A 90 37.38 15.77 5.02
C ASP A 90 37.33 17.19 5.57
N ILE A 91 38.50 17.80 5.72
CA ILE A 91 38.69 19.10 6.38
C ILE A 91 39.34 20.12 5.46
N GLY A 92 38.84 21.35 5.52
CA GLY A 92 39.46 22.54 4.95
C GLY A 92 39.79 23.53 6.07
N PHE A 93 41.05 23.94 6.18
CA PHE A 93 41.51 24.89 7.19
C PHE A 93 42.51 25.89 6.60
N ARG A 94 42.63 27.04 7.26
CA ARG A 94 43.55 28.13 6.91
C ARG A 94 44.04 28.82 8.17
N VAL A 95 45.18 29.49 8.11
CA VAL A 95 45.69 30.29 9.23
C VAL A 95 45.05 31.67 9.18
N HIS A 96 44.36 32.07 10.25
CA HIS A 96 43.82 33.43 10.40
C HIS A 96 44.72 34.33 11.24
N ASP A 97 45.49 33.75 12.16
CA ASP A 97 46.42 34.48 13.02
C ASP A 97 47.80 33.80 13.02
N PRO A 98 48.76 34.29 12.22
CA PRO A 98 50.10 33.71 12.14
C PRO A 98 50.95 33.97 13.40
N VAL A 99 50.61 34.97 14.23
CA VAL A 99 51.30 35.21 15.50
C VAL A 99 51.03 34.08 16.47
N MET A 100 49.77 33.64 16.54
CA MET A 100 49.36 32.56 17.42
C MET A 100 49.99 31.22 17.03
N VAL A 101 50.12 30.95 15.72
CA VAL A 101 50.81 29.76 15.21
C VAL A 101 52.28 29.72 15.63
N VAL A 102 52.99 30.85 15.52
CA VAL A 102 54.42 30.95 15.87
C VAL A 102 54.63 30.94 17.38
N SER A 103 53.86 31.73 18.14
CA SER A 103 53.98 31.82 19.60
C SER A 103 53.66 30.50 20.30
N ARG A 104 52.71 29.72 19.78
CA ARG A 104 52.40 28.37 20.27
C ARG A 104 53.22 27.26 19.62
N ASN A 105 54.16 27.60 18.73
CA ASN A 105 55.03 26.66 18.01
C ASN A 105 54.23 25.51 17.35
N VAL A 106 53.12 25.86 16.67
CA VAL A 106 52.26 24.91 15.98
C VAL A 106 52.92 24.52 14.67
N ARG A 107 53.73 23.46 14.72
CA ARG A 107 54.42 22.95 13.53
C ARG A 107 53.48 22.19 12.63
N ASP A 108 52.73 21.21 13.16
CA ASP A 108 51.80 20.40 12.40
C ASP A 108 50.34 20.80 12.66
N ALA A 109 49.70 21.43 11.67
CA ALA A 109 48.31 21.87 11.76
C ALA A 109 47.33 20.71 11.99
N LEU A 110 47.62 19.56 11.37
CA LEU A 110 46.68 18.43 11.36
C LEU A 110 46.54 17.81 12.73
N THR A 111 47.61 17.78 13.53
CA THR A 111 47.55 17.27 14.91
C THR A 111 46.60 18.10 15.76
N VAL A 112 46.62 19.43 15.63
CA VAL A 112 45.73 20.34 16.37
C VAL A 112 44.28 20.21 15.89
N VAL A 113 44.08 20.26 14.56
CA VAL A 113 42.75 20.22 13.95
C VAL A 113 42.06 18.86 14.17
N TYR A 114 42.74 17.75 13.93
CA TYR A 114 42.17 16.42 14.17
C TYR A 114 41.95 16.14 15.65
N GLY A 115 42.80 16.64 16.54
CA GLY A 115 42.57 16.54 17.99
C GLY A 115 41.24 17.17 18.39
N TYR A 116 41.04 18.44 18.01
CA TYR A 116 39.80 19.17 18.30
C TYR A 116 38.55 18.49 17.71
N LEU A 117 38.61 18.09 16.44
CA LEU A 117 37.47 17.46 15.76
C LEU A 117 37.15 16.09 16.35
N THR A 118 38.16 15.28 16.67
CA THR A 118 37.96 13.93 17.21
C THR A 118 37.23 13.99 18.56
N ASP A 119 37.62 14.91 19.45
CA ASP A 119 36.97 15.06 20.76
C ASP A 119 35.49 15.47 20.63
N ARG A 120 35.19 16.39 19.69
CA ARG A 120 33.83 16.83 19.40
C ARG A 120 32.97 15.73 18.77
N ILE A 121 33.52 15.01 17.79
CA ILE A 121 32.83 13.89 17.13
C ILE A 121 32.55 12.79 18.15
N ARG A 122 33.49 12.48 19.05
CA ARG A 122 33.33 11.45 20.08
C ARG A 122 32.17 11.75 21.03
N LEU A 123 32.01 13.01 21.48
CA LEU A 123 30.91 13.41 22.35
C LEU A 123 29.55 13.19 21.69
N GLN A 124 29.43 13.44 20.39
CA GLN A 124 28.18 13.23 19.66
C GLN A 124 27.96 11.75 19.32
N ALA A 125 28.99 11.04 18.86
CA ALA A 125 28.93 9.63 18.50
C ALA A 125 28.47 8.74 19.69
N ALA A 126 28.87 9.10 20.92
CA ALA A 126 28.45 8.39 22.13
C ALA A 126 26.94 8.45 22.43
N ARG A 127 26.18 9.32 21.74
CA ARG A 127 24.72 9.49 21.95
C ARG A 127 23.88 8.55 21.10
N PHE A 128 24.46 7.95 20.06
CA PHE A 128 23.76 7.15 19.06
C PHE A 128 24.09 5.66 19.20
N ALA A 129 23.09 4.82 18.96
CA ALA A 129 23.28 3.38 18.83
C ALA A 129 23.97 3.06 17.50
N ILE A 130 24.59 1.90 17.40
CA ILE A 130 25.34 1.49 16.20
C ILE A 130 24.45 1.39 14.94
N THR A 131 23.15 1.14 15.11
CA THR A 131 22.16 1.09 14.02
C THR A 131 21.88 2.45 13.41
N ASP A 132 22.19 3.53 14.14
CA ASP A 132 21.80 4.90 13.78
C ASP A 132 22.97 5.69 13.20
N ALA A 133 23.87 5.03 12.46
CA ALA A 133 25.07 5.63 11.87
C ALA A 133 24.76 6.89 11.04
N MET A 134 23.68 6.86 10.26
CA MET A 134 23.26 7.99 9.42
C MET A 134 22.77 9.18 10.27
N ALA A 135 22.06 8.91 11.37
CA ALA A 135 21.59 9.96 12.27
C ALA A 135 22.77 10.60 13.02
N ALA A 136 23.73 9.78 13.47
CA ALA A 136 24.98 10.25 14.06
C ALA A 136 25.77 11.14 13.10
N GLN A 137 25.90 10.71 11.82
CA GLN A 137 26.55 11.49 10.77
C GLN A 137 25.87 12.85 10.55
N LEU A 138 24.54 12.88 10.47
CA LEU A 138 23.79 14.12 10.26
C LEU A 138 23.99 15.09 11.43
N ALA A 139 23.88 14.60 12.67
CA ALA A 139 24.05 15.41 13.87
C ALA A 139 25.47 16.00 13.98
N VAL A 140 26.50 15.20 13.68
CA VAL A 140 27.90 15.66 13.66
C VAL A 140 28.11 16.72 12.58
N ASN A 141 27.60 16.50 11.37
CA ASN A 141 27.76 17.46 10.27
C ASN A 141 27.00 18.76 10.51
N GLN A 142 25.81 18.72 11.14
CA GLN A 142 25.07 19.94 11.49
C GLN A 142 25.83 20.81 12.51
N GLU A 143 26.47 20.18 13.50
CA GLU A 143 27.27 20.91 14.50
C GLU A 143 28.55 21.51 13.88
N LEU A 144 29.16 20.81 12.92
CA LEU A 144 30.41 21.20 12.26
C LEU A 144 30.20 22.05 10.99
N ASP A 145 28.97 22.42 10.65
CA ASP A 145 28.63 23.21 9.44
C ASP A 145 29.00 24.70 9.56
N ARG A 146 29.55 25.11 10.70
CA ARG A 146 29.95 26.50 10.98
C ARG A 146 31.47 26.64 10.88
N GLU A 147 31.93 27.85 10.54
CA GLU A 147 33.35 28.18 10.58
C GLU A 147 33.86 28.15 12.03
N ILE A 148 34.84 27.29 12.32
CA ILE A 148 35.38 27.09 13.68
C ILE A 148 36.73 27.76 13.77
N ARG A 149 36.87 28.74 14.68
CA ARG A 149 38.15 29.39 14.99
C ARG A 149 38.80 28.71 16.18
N LEU A 150 40.00 28.18 15.97
CA LEU A 150 40.83 27.59 17.00
C LEU A 150 41.74 28.64 17.65
N PRO A 151 41.98 28.57 18.97
CA PRO A 151 42.83 29.52 19.69
C PRO A 151 44.31 29.46 19.25
N GLU A 152 44.70 28.45 18.49
CA GLU A 152 46.02 28.29 17.88
C GLU A 152 46.25 29.17 16.64
N GLY A 153 45.26 29.97 16.21
CA GLY A 153 45.36 30.83 15.02
C GLY A 153 44.92 30.16 13.72
N ILE A 154 44.24 29.01 13.82
CA ILE A 154 43.74 28.22 12.69
C ILE A 154 42.22 28.36 12.61
N THR A 155 41.69 28.52 11.40
CA THR A 155 40.26 28.49 11.14
C THR A 155 39.91 27.31 10.26
N ILE A 156 38.98 26.48 10.71
CA ILE A 156 38.37 25.40 9.94
C ILE A 156 37.16 25.99 9.23
N TYR A 157 37.24 26.13 7.91
CA TYR A 157 36.17 26.70 7.09
C TYR A 157 35.30 25.62 6.43
N TYR A 158 35.76 24.36 6.44
CA TYR A 158 35.04 23.24 5.87
C TYR A 158 35.33 21.98 6.69
N CYS A 159 34.28 21.26 7.07
CA CYS A 159 34.42 19.95 7.69
C CYS A 159 33.23 19.08 7.30
N LYS A 160 33.50 17.93 6.69
CA LYS A 160 32.50 16.89 6.49
C LYS A 160 33.00 15.57 7.07
N VAL A 161 32.12 14.94 7.84
CA VAL A 161 32.36 13.66 8.47
C VAL A 161 31.43 12.65 7.83
N GLN A 162 32.00 11.54 7.38
CA GLN A 162 31.27 10.33 7.01
C GLN A 162 31.42 9.31 8.13
N MET A 163 30.32 8.68 8.55
CA MET A 163 30.32 7.67 9.61
C MET A 163 29.74 6.37 9.09
N GLU A 164 30.48 5.29 9.30
CA GLU A 164 30.07 3.93 8.93
C GLU A 164 30.17 3.01 10.16
N PRO A 165 29.25 2.03 10.31
CA PRO A 165 29.39 1.00 11.33
C PRO A 165 30.63 0.14 11.06
N ASP A 166 31.32 -0.29 12.13
CA ASP A 166 32.45 -1.21 11.97
C ASP A 166 32.02 -2.57 11.37
N GLN A 167 33.00 -3.37 10.94
CA GLN A 167 32.72 -4.65 10.28
C GLN A 167 31.96 -5.65 11.17
N ALA A 168 32.14 -5.59 12.49
CA ALA A 168 31.43 -6.46 13.42
C ALA A 168 29.96 -6.02 13.59
N ALA A 169 29.73 -4.72 13.66
CA ALA A 169 28.42 -4.10 13.68
C ALA A 169 27.65 -4.32 12.38
N ALA A 170 28.30 -4.20 11.22
CA ALA A 170 27.67 -4.45 9.93
C ALA A 170 27.13 -5.88 9.84
N ARG A 171 27.87 -6.88 10.34
CA ARG A 171 27.41 -8.28 10.41
C ARG A 171 26.22 -8.44 11.35
N TYR A 172 26.29 -7.84 12.55
CA TYR A 172 25.19 -7.89 13.52
C TYR A 172 23.89 -7.27 12.96
N ILE A 173 24.00 -6.12 12.29
CA ILE A 173 22.86 -5.44 11.65
C ILE A 173 22.27 -6.33 10.55
N GLN A 174 23.13 -6.94 9.72
CA GLN A 174 22.70 -7.85 8.66
C GLN A 174 21.97 -9.08 9.22
N GLU A 175 22.52 -9.73 10.24
CA GLU A 175 21.89 -10.89 10.89
C GLU A 175 20.52 -10.55 11.50
N LEU A 176 20.41 -9.38 12.13
CA LEU A 176 19.15 -8.89 12.71
C LEU A 176 18.08 -8.62 11.63
N GLU A 177 18.47 -8.02 10.50
CA GLU A 177 17.58 -7.80 9.37
C GLU A 177 17.15 -9.10 8.70
N GLU A 178 18.07 -10.05 8.54
CA GLU A 178 17.76 -11.38 8.01
C GLU A 178 16.79 -12.14 8.91
N ALA A 179 16.97 -12.08 10.23
CA ALA A 179 16.05 -12.67 11.20
C ALA A 179 14.66 -12.04 11.13
N ARG A 180 14.57 -10.70 11.04
CA ARG A 180 13.29 -9.98 10.86
C ARG A 180 12.61 -10.34 9.54
N ARG A 181 13.38 -10.42 8.44
CA ARG A 181 12.87 -10.79 7.13
C ARG A 181 12.33 -12.23 7.15
N ARG A 182 13.05 -13.16 7.79
CA ARG A 182 12.63 -14.56 7.97
C ARG A 182 11.34 -14.67 8.80
N ALA A 183 11.21 -13.88 9.87
CA ALA A 183 9.98 -13.84 10.68
C ALA A 183 8.77 -13.37 9.87
N ARG A 184 8.91 -12.30 9.06
CA ARG A 184 7.84 -11.82 8.18
C ARG A 184 7.45 -12.84 7.12
N LEU A 185 8.44 -13.46 6.48
CA LEU A 185 8.18 -14.52 5.49
C LEU A 185 7.47 -15.72 6.11
N GLY A 186 7.79 -16.08 7.36
CA GLY A 186 7.12 -17.15 8.08
C GLY A 186 5.61 -16.94 8.27
N VAL A 187 5.19 -15.69 8.52
CA VAL A 187 3.75 -15.33 8.64
C VAL A 187 3.03 -15.55 7.32
N HIS A 188 3.57 -15.05 6.21
CA HIS A 188 2.97 -15.23 4.90
C HIS A 188 2.93 -16.69 4.44
N VAL A 189 3.95 -17.48 4.78
CA VAL A 189 3.96 -18.93 4.52
C VAL A 189 2.90 -19.66 5.34
N HIS A 190 2.68 -19.26 6.60
CA HIS A 190 1.63 -19.84 7.44
C HIS A 190 0.22 -19.50 6.92
N GLU A 191 0.01 -18.26 6.48
CA GLU A 191 -1.26 -17.80 5.89
C GLU A 191 -1.56 -18.49 4.56
N ALA A 192 -0.58 -18.62 3.68
CA ALA A 192 -0.71 -19.35 2.42
C ALA A 192 -1.13 -20.82 2.67
N ARG A 193 -0.47 -21.49 3.63
CA ARG A 193 -0.80 -22.86 4.00
C ARG A 193 -2.21 -22.99 4.59
N ARG A 194 -2.68 -22.01 5.38
CA ARG A 194 -4.07 -21.98 5.86
C ARG A 194 -5.06 -21.82 4.70
N SER A 195 -4.77 -20.92 3.75
CA SER A 195 -5.63 -20.68 2.58
C SER A 195 -5.73 -21.89 1.65
N GLU A 196 -4.64 -22.62 1.45
CA GLU A 196 -4.63 -23.90 0.72
C GLU A 196 -5.54 -24.92 1.43
N THR A 197 -5.38 -25.07 2.76
CA THR A 197 -6.19 -26.03 3.55
C THR A 197 -7.69 -25.71 3.47
N TYR A 198 -8.08 -24.44 3.60
CA TYR A 198 -9.49 -24.03 3.47
C TYR A 198 -10.04 -24.22 2.05
N SER A 199 -9.20 -24.03 1.03
CA SER A 199 -9.60 -24.25 -0.36
C SER A 199 -9.84 -25.73 -0.64
N ASP A 200 -8.98 -26.60 -0.10
CA ASP A 200 -9.11 -28.06 -0.23
C ASP A 200 -10.38 -28.56 0.48
N GLU A 201 -10.64 -28.11 1.72
CA GLU A 201 -11.88 -28.42 2.44
C GLU A 201 -13.13 -27.96 1.66
N GLY A 202 -13.10 -26.74 1.11
CA GLY A 202 -14.19 -26.24 0.27
C GLY A 202 -14.43 -27.07 -1.00
N ILE A 203 -13.36 -27.54 -1.65
CA ILE A 203 -13.46 -28.42 -2.83
C ILE A 203 -14.07 -29.78 -2.46
N GLU A 204 -13.69 -30.34 -1.31
CA GLU A 204 -14.26 -31.61 -0.82
C GLU A 204 -15.75 -31.49 -0.53
N ASP A 205 -16.18 -30.40 0.10
CA ASP A 205 -17.59 -30.13 0.40
C ASP A 205 -18.43 -30.00 -0.87
N ILE A 206 -17.93 -29.28 -1.89
CA ILE A 206 -18.60 -29.16 -3.19
C ILE A 206 -18.74 -30.54 -3.85
N ARG A 207 -17.69 -31.36 -3.84
CA ARG A 207 -17.73 -32.73 -4.39
C ARG A 207 -18.74 -33.60 -3.64
N ALA A 208 -18.78 -33.52 -2.32
CA ALA A 208 -19.71 -34.27 -1.49
C ALA A 208 -21.18 -33.85 -1.72
N ALA A 209 -21.44 -32.55 -1.85
CA ALA A 209 -22.75 -32.02 -2.19
C ALA A 209 -23.21 -32.49 -3.58
N GLY A 210 -22.31 -32.49 -4.57
CA GLY A 210 -22.59 -33.00 -5.91
C GLY A 210 -22.93 -34.50 -5.93
N ARG A 211 -22.28 -35.32 -5.09
CA ARG A 211 -22.63 -36.74 -4.92
C ARG A 211 -24.02 -36.94 -4.32
N ARG A 212 -24.35 -36.19 -3.26
CA ARG A 212 -25.66 -36.26 -2.61
C ARG A 212 -26.80 -35.85 -3.55
N ARG A 213 -26.58 -34.80 -4.35
CA ARG A 213 -27.57 -34.33 -5.33
C ARG A 213 -27.89 -35.40 -6.37
N ARG A 214 -26.86 -36.01 -6.98
CA ARG A 214 -27.04 -37.12 -7.95
C ARG A 214 -27.78 -38.31 -7.36
N GLN A 215 -27.41 -38.74 -6.15
CA GLN A 215 -28.15 -39.84 -5.48
C GLN A 215 -29.61 -39.48 -5.18
N SER A 216 -29.91 -38.23 -4.86
CA SER A 216 -31.28 -37.77 -4.63
C SER A 216 -32.09 -37.76 -5.92
N GLU A 217 -31.50 -37.30 -7.02
CA GLU A 217 -32.11 -37.29 -8.35
C GLU A 217 -32.38 -38.73 -8.84
N GLU A 218 -31.43 -39.64 -8.65
CA GLU A 218 -31.60 -41.07 -8.95
C GLU A 218 -32.74 -41.70 -8.12
N ARG A 219 -32.80 -41.43 -6.82
CA ARG A 219 -33.90 -41.91 -5.96
C ARG A 219 -35.25 -41.32 -6.34
N ALA A 220 -35.30 -40.04 -6.71
CA ALA A 220 -36.53 -39.38 -7.15
C ALA A 220 -37.02 -39.94 -8.49
N ALA A 221 -36.11 -40.25 -9.41
CA ALA A 221 -36.43 -40.91 -10.68
C ALA A 221 -37.01 -42.33 -10.47
N LEU A 222 -36.49 -43.07 -9.48
CA LEU A 222 -37.00 -44.40 -9.13
C LEU A 222 -38.33 -44.37 -8.37
N GLY A 223 -38.63 -43.29 -7.64
CA GLY A 223 -39.85 -43.17 -6.82
C GLY A 223 -41.14 -42.93 -7.60
N ASN A 224 -41.08 -42.41 -8.83
CA ASN A 224 -42.26 -42.07 -9.64
C ASN A 224 -42.63 -43.14 -10.68
N THR A 225 -41.84 -44.20 -10.82
CA THR A 225 -42.15 -45.32 -11.72
C THR A 225 -42.95 -46.34 -10.95
N ARG A 226 -44.20 -46.60 -11.35
CA ARG A 226 -44.99 -47.75 -10.88
C ARG A 226 -44.14 -48.99 -11.19
N LEU A 227 -43.55 -49.60 -10.15
CA LEU A 227 -42.57 -50.69 -10.28
C LEU A 227 -43.24 -51.89 -10.97
N ASP A 228 -43.15 -51.92 -12.28
CA ASP A 228 -43.47 -53.08 -13.09
C ASP A 228 -42.23 -53.98 -13.10
N PHE A 229 -42.38 -55.20 -12.58
CA PHE A 229 -41.28 -56.17 -12.45
C PHE A 229 -40.59 -56.41 -13.80
N ASP A 230 -41.33 -56.34 -14.90
CA ASP A 230 -40.80 -56.53 -16.27
C ASP A 230 -39.83 -55.40 -16.67
N ASN A 231 -40.04 -54.18 -16.15
CA ASN A 231 -39.23 -53.00 -16.47
C ASN A 231 -37.95 -52.94 -15.61
N LEU A 232 -38.03 -53.34 -14.33
CA LEU A 232 -36.89 -53.51 -13.44
C LEU A 232 -35.90 -54.57 -13.95
N ILE A 233 -36.42 -55.69 -14.44
CA ILE A 233 -35.60 -56.76 -15.02
C ILE A 233 -34.91 -56.28 -16.30
N ARG A 234 -35.60 -55.52 -17.17
CA ARG A 234 -34.97 -54.89 -18.35
C ARG A 234 -33.88 -53.90 -17.99
N GLU A 235 -34.09 -53.04 -16.99
CA GLU A 235 -33.06 -52.09 -16.56
C GLU A 235 -31.84 -52.79 -15.95
N HIS A 236 -32.07 -53.86 -15.18
CA HIS A 236 -31.01 -54.69 -14.60
C HIS A 236 -30.18 -55.41 -15.68
N LEU A 237 -30.84 -55.97 -16.70
CA LEU A 237 -30.20 -56.59 -17.87
C LEU A 237 -29.34 -55.62 -18.68
N VAL A 238 -29.73 -54.33 -18.75
CA VAL A 238 -28.96 -53.29 -19.44
C VAL A 238 -27.71 -52.89 -18.66
N ARG A 239 -27.76 -52.88 -17.32
CA ARG A 239 -26.63 -52.48 -16.46
C ARG A 239 -25.65 -53.63 -16.16
N HIS A 240 -26.13 -54.87 -16.17
CA HIS A 240 -25.37 -56.07 -15.81
C HIS A 240 -25.56 -57.17 -16.87
N PRO A 241 -24.96 -57.02 -18.07
CA PRO A 241 -25.12 -57.98 -19.17
C PRO A 241 -24.53 -59.36 -18.85
N GLU A 242 -23.60 -59.45 -17.90
CA GLU A 242 -23.03 -60.71 -17.41
C GLU A 242 -24.02 -61.60 -16.62
N GLU A 243 -25.13 -61.06 -16.10
CA GLU A 243 -26.09 -61.79 -15.24
C GLU A 243 -27.41 -62.15 -15.97
N THR A 244 -27.37 -62.22 -17.30
CA THR A 244 -28.55 -62.37 -18.16
C THR A 244 -29.35 -63.66 -17.88
N THR A 245 -28.66 -64.77 -17.58
CA THR A 245 -29.31 -66.07 -17.36
C THR A 245 -30.21 -66.06 -16.13
N HIS A 246 -29.74 -65.47 -15.03
CA HIS A 246 -30.50 -65.43 -13.78
C HIS A 246 -31.73 -64.53 -13.88
N ALA A 247 -31.59 -63.40 -14.59
CA ALA A 247 -32.69 -62.47 -14.83
C ALA A 247 -33.80 -63.07 -15.73
N LEU A 248 -33.43 -63.87 -16.74
CA LEU A 248 -34.40 -64.58 -17.60
C LEU A 248 -35.13 -65.70 -16.85
N GLU A 249 -34.44 -66.44 -15.97
CA GLU A 249 -35.07 -67.46 -15.12
C GLU A 249 -36.10 -66.85 -14.15
N LEU A 250 -35.77 -65.71 -13.53
CA LEU A 250 -36.71 -65.00 -12.66
C LEU A 250 -37.95 -64.54 -13.43
N LEU A 251 -37.78 -64.03 -14.66
CA LEU A 251 -38.87 -63.57 -15.51
C LEU A 251 -39.78 -64.71 -15.95
N ALA A 252 -39.21 -65.88 -16.29
CA ALA A 252 -40.00 -67.07 -16.60
C ALA A 252 -40.85 -67.51 -15.41
N ARG A 253 -40.27 -67.51 -14.20
CA ARG A 253 -40.96 -67.89 -12.97
C ARG A 253 -42.09 -66.94 -12.59
N VAL A 254 -41.90 -65.63 -12.78
CA VAL A 254 -42.95 -64.64 -12.54
C VAL A 254 -44.13 -64.86 -13.48
N ARG A 255 -43.89 -65.09 -14.77
CA ARG A 255 -44.95 -65.36 -15.75
C ARG A 255 -45.73 -66.64 -15.45
N GLU A 256 -45.06 -67.70 -15.00
CA GLU A 256 -45.72 -68.92 -14.54
C GLU A 256 -46.62 -68.66 -13.32
N THR A 257 -46.15 -67.88 -12.35
CA THR A 257 -46.98 -67.52 -11.19
C THR A 257 -48.18 -66.64 -11.56
N GLU A 258 -48.04 -65.73 -12.51
CA GLU A 258 -49.16 -64.92 -12.99
C GLU A 258 -50.19 -65.78 -13.74
N ALA A 259 -49.74 -66.68 -14.61
CA ALA A 259 -50.62 -67.58 -15.34
C ALA A 259 -51.45 -68.48 -14.39
N THR A 260 -50.80 -69.04 -13.37
CA THR A 260 -51.50 -69.86 -12.36
C THR A 260 -52.50 -69.06 -11.53
N GLN A 261 -52.19 -67.80 -11.19
CA GLN A 261 -53.13 -66.92 -10.48
C GLN A 261 -54.35 -66.55 -11.33
N HIS A 262 -54.14 -66.30 -12.62
CA HIS A 262 -55.22 -66.07 -13.58
C HIS A 262 -56.17 -67.27 -13.67
N GLU A 263 -55.61 -68.48 -13.76
CA GLU A 263 -56.40 -69.72 -13.84
C GLU A 263 -57.20 -69.97 -12.54
N ILE A 264 -56.60 -69.76 -11.37
CA ILE A 264 -57.30 -69.85 -10.07
C ILE A 264 -58.42 -68.82 -9.96
N ARG A 265 -58.22 -67.60 -10.46
CA ARG A 265 -59.22 -66.53 -10.42
C ARG A 265 -60.40 -66.84 -11.33
N ASP A 266 -60.14 -67.32 -12.54
CA ASP A 266 -61.16 -67.73 -13.49
C ASP A 266 -61.97 -68.91 -12.95
N GLN A 267 -61.30 -69.86 -12.27
CA GLN A 267 -61.97 -70.97 -11.61
C GLN A 267 -62.88 -70.51 -10.46
N ARG A 268 -62.40 -69.61 -9.59
CA ARG A 268 -63.22 -69.02 -8.53
C ARG A 268 -64.39 -68.20 -9.08
N HIS A 269 -64.19 -67.50 -10.18
CA HIS A 269 -65.25 -66.76 -10.86
C HIS A 269 -66.30 -67.70 -11.46
N ALA A 270 -65.88 -68.81 -12.07
CA ALA A 270 -66.80 -69.83 -12.59
C ALA A 270 -67.60 -70.50 -11.45
N GLU A 271 -66.96 -70.80 -10.32
CA GLU A 271 -67.63 -71.32 -9.12
C GLU A 271 -68.61 -70.30 -8.52
N MET A 272 -68.25 -69.02 -8.49
CA MET A 272 -69.12 -67.93 -8.02
C MET A 272 -70.35 -67.78 -8.93
N VAL A 273 -70.18 -67.84 -10.25
CA VAL A 273 -71.28 -67.81 -11.22
C VAL A 273 -72.18 -69.04 -11.06
N LYS A 274 -71.59 -70.23 -10.88
CA LYS A 274 -72.33 -71.47 -10.62
C LYS A 274 -73.17 -71.37 -9.33
N TYR A 275 -72.59 -70.82 -8.26
CA TYR A 275 -73.28 -70.59 -6.99
C TYR A 275 -74.44 -69.59 -7.08
N LEU A 276 -74.28 -68.52 -7.89
CA LEU A 276 -75.34 -67.52 -8.14
C LEU A 276 -76.52 -68.10 -8.93
N ILE A 277 -76.26 -69.04 -9.85
CA ILE A 277 -77.28 -69.78 -10.59
C ILE A 277 -78.02 -70.76 -9.64
N GLU A 278 -77.30 -71.54 -8.84
CA GLU A 278 -77.87 -72.54 -7.92
C GLU A 278 -78.74 -71.93 -6.82
N ARG A 279 -78.42 -70.72 -6.34
CA ARG A 279 -79.24 -70.00 -5.35
C ARG A 279 -80.40 -69.19 -5.95
N GLY A 280 -80.64 -69.29 -7.26
CA GLY A 280 -81.78 -68.67 -7.94
C GLY A 280 -81.71 -67.15 -8.04
N VAL A 281 -80.52 -66.55 -7.92
CA VAL A 281 -80.29 -65.10 -8.01
C VAL A 281 -80.18 -64.62 -9.47
N VAL A 282 -79.85 -65.51 -10.41
CA VAL A 282 -79.78 -65.22 -11.86
C VAL A 282 -80.74 -66.15 -12.61
N ARG A 283 -81.68 -65.58 -13.40
CA ARG A 283 -82.60 -66.33 -14.29
C ARG A 283 -82.19 -66.15 -15.75
N GLU A 284 -82.55 -67.10 -16.62
CA GLU A 284 -82.15 -67.15 -18.05
C GLU A 284 -82.50 -65.92 -18.92
N VAL A 285 -83.19 -64.91 -18.39
CA VAL A 285 -83.58 -63.70 -19.14
C VAL A 285 -82.54 -62.56 -19.01
N ASP A 286 -81.57 -62.64 -18.07
CA ASP A 286 -80.54 -61.59 -17.85
C ASP A 286 -79.22 -61.84 -18.62
N LEU A 287 -79.19 -62.82 -19.52
CA LEU A 287 -77.99 -63.29 -20.22
C LEU A 287 -77.32 -62.34 -21.25
N PRO A 288 -77.95 -61.27 -21.81
CA PRO A 288 -77.25 -60.42 -22.78
C PRO A 288 -76.18 -59.49 -22.17
N GLY A 289 -76.39 -59.00 -20.95
CA GLY A 289 -75.48 -58.06 -20.29
C GLY A 289 -74.25 -58.71 -19.64
N LEU A 290 -74.36 -59.98 -19.24
CA LEU A 290 -73.24 -60.70 -18.63
C LEU A 290 -72.20 -61.17 -19.66
N ARG A 291 -72.59 -61.38 -20.92
CA ARG A 291 -71.65 -61.88 -21.96
C ARG A 291 -70.56 -60.88 -22.33
N GLN A 292 -70.82 -59.58 -22.22
CA GLN A 292 -69.85 -58.55 -22.62
C GLN A 292 -68.75 -58.32 -21.57
N GLY A 293 -69.03 -58.64 -20.30
CA GLY A 293 -68.02 -58.67 -19.23
C GLY A 293 -67.27 -60.01 -19.11
N VAL A 294 -67.87 -61.10 -19.61
CA VAL A 294 -67.32 -62.47 -19.49
C VAL A 294 -66.40 -62.86 -20.67
N LEU A 295 -66.52 -62.24 -21.85
CA LEU A 295 -65.74 -62.61 -23.05
C LEU A 295 -64.96 -61.46 -23.71
N GLY A 296 -64.97 -60.26 -23.13
CA GLY A 296 -64.15 -59.14 -23.61
C GLY A 296 -62.73 -59.19 -23.03
N PRO A 297 -61.69 -58.76 -23.77
CA PRO A 297 -60.36 -58.62 -23.19
C PRO A 297 -60.43 -57.62 -22.03
N SER A 298 -60.28 -58.11 -20.80
CA SER A 298 -60.23 -57.24 -19.62
C SER A 298 -58.97 -56.39 -19.69
N ALA A 299 -59.14 -55.11 -20.00
CA ALA A 299 -58.14 -54.10 -19.71
C ALA A 299 -57.99 -53.99 -18.18
N PRO A 300 -56.77 -53.78 -17.64
CA PRO A 300 -56.57 -53.71 -16.21
C PRO A 300 -57.17 -52.42 -15.66
N GLY A 301 -58.27 -52.56 -14.92
CA GLY A 301 -58.78 -51.50 -14.05
C GLY A 301 -60.15 -50.95 -14.45
N THR A 302 -61.21 -51.75 -14.30
CA THR A 302 -62.57 -51.24 -14.08
C THR A 302 -63.35 -52.25 -13.26
N GLY A 303 -63.15 -52.19 -11.93
CA GLY A 303 -64.19 -52.59 -11.00
C GLY A 303 -65.39 -51.66 -11.16
N VAL A 304 -66.57 -52.16 -10.79
CA VAL A 304 -67.87 -51.47 -10.89
C VAL A 304 -67.87 -50.18 -10.06
N ALA A 305 -67.35 -49.10 -10.62
CA ALA A 305 -67.36 -47.74 -10.09
C ALA A 305 -67.10 -46.77 -11.26
N GLY A 306 -68.10 -46.57 -12.11
CA GLY A 306 -67.94 -45.75 -13.30
C GLY A 306 -69.24 -45.58 -14.08
N VAL A 307 -70.36 -45.44 -13.37
CA VAL A 307 -71.60 -44.92 -13.94
C VAL A 307 -71.89 -43.65 -13.15
N LEU A 308 -71.83 -42.50 -13.82
CA LEU A 308 -71.98 -41.11 -13.36
C LEU A 308 -70.66 -40.33 -13.24
N GLU A 309 -70.19 -39.75 -14.35
CA GLU A 309 -69.92 -38.31 -14.41
C GLU A 309 -69.80 -37.82 -15.85
N ARG A 310 -70.32 -36.60 -16.07
CA ARG A 310 -70.48 -35.92 -17.37
C ARG A 310 -69.20 -35.17 -17.78
N PRO A 311 -69.08 -34.75 -19.06
CA PRO A 311 -67.88 -34.17 -19.63
C PRO A 311 -67.80 -32.67 -19.34
N ASP A 312 -66.62 -32.16 -19.03
CA ASP A 312 -66.21 -30.80 -19.42
C ASP A 312 -64.70 -30.55 -19.19
N ALA A 313 -64.18 -29.66 -20.03
CA ALA A 313 -62.96 -28.88 -19.91
C ALA A 313 -61.59 -29.52 -20.25
N GLY A 314 -60.99 -28.98 -21.32
CA GLY A 314 -59.61 -28.48 -21.21
C GLY A 314 -58.55 -29.14 -22.10
N GLN A 315 -58.70 -29.03 -23.42
CA GLN A 315 -57.58 -29.21 -24.36
C GLN A 315 -56.48 -28.18 -24.08
N SER A 316 -55.24 -28.65 -23.92
CA SER A 316 -54.04 -27.83 -23.85
C SER A 316 -53.56 -27.48 -25.27
N ALA A 317 -53.38 -26.18 -25.52
CA ALA A 317 -52.87 -25.67 -26.79
C ALA A 317 -51.34 -25.76 -26.86
N SER A 318 -50.85 -26.30 -27.98
CA SER A 318 -49.46 -26.26 -28.42
C SER A 318 -49.21 -24.93 -29.14
N PHE A 319 -48.08 -24.26 -28.87
CA PHE A 319 -47.63 -23.11 -29.65
C PHE A 319 -46.20 -23.28 -30.14
N ALA A 320 -46.06 -22.99 -31.42
CA ALA A 320 -44.87 -23.10 -32.25
C ALA A 320 -43.87 -21.96 -32.02
N SER A 321 -42.59 -22.28 -32.28
CA SER A 321 -41.48 -21.35 -32.42
C SER A 321 -41.59 -20.52 -33.71
N GLY A 322 -41.20 -19.24 -33.61
CA GLY A 322 -40.73 -18.45 -34.75
C GLY A 322 -41.08 -16.97 -34.69
N ALA A 323 -40.08 -16.11 -34.43
CA ALA A 323 -39.77 -14.87 -35.15
C ALA A 323 -38.91 -13.91 -34.30
N THR A 324 -37.77 -13.51 -34.87
CA THR A 324 -36.87 -12.43 -34.43
C THR A 324 -37.48 -11.04 -34.64
N PRO A 325 -37.23 -10.06 -33.76
CA PRO A 325 -37.37 -8.64 -34.07
C PRO A 325 -36.03 -7.95 -34.31
N GLY A 326 -36.03 -7.02 -35.27
CA GLY A 326 -34.89 -6.22 -35.70
C GLY A 326 -34.54 -5.05 -34.79
N GLY A 327 -33.28 -4.62 -34.88
CA GLY A 327 -32.74 -3.47 -34.17
C GLY A 327 -32.96 -2.14 -34.92
N PRO A 328 -32.97 -0.99 -34.22
CA PRO A 328 -32.97 0.32 -34.85
C PRO A 328 -31.54 0.84 -35.09
N ASN A 329 -31.36 1.42 -36.28
CA ASN A 329 -30.26 2.29 -36.69
C ASN A 329 -30.29 3.61 -35.93
N HIS A 330 -29.16 4.05 -35.38
CA HIS A 330 -28.84 5.48 -35.28
C HIS A 330 -27.34 5.72 -35.51
N SER A 331 -27.08 6.55 -36.53
CA SER A 331 -25.79 7.08 -36.95
C SER A 331 -25.14 7.95 -35.87
N ALA A 332 -23.86 7.71 -35.59
CA ALA A 332 -23.02 8.58 -34.78
C ALA A 332 -22.11 9.42 -35.69
N SER A 333 -22.32 10.74 -35.65
CA SER A 333 -21.42 11.74 -36.20
C SER A 333 -20.16 11.85 -35.35
N ALA A 334 -18.99 11.78 -35.98
CA ALA A 334 -17.70 12.06 -35.37
C ALA A 334 -17.42 13.58 -35.35
N PRO A 335 -16.77 14.13 -34.31
CA PRO A 335 -16.08 15.40 -34.43
C PRO A 335 -14.58 15.22 -34.69
N ALA A 336 -14.19 15.85 -35.79
CA ALA A 336 -12.92 16.45 -36.17
C ALA A 336 -11.72 16.39 -35.20
N ALA A 337 -10.61 15.89 -35.76
CA ALA A 337 -9.25 16.06 -35.30
C ALA A 337 -8.87 17.54 -35.10
N ALA A 338 -8.34 17.88 -33.92
CA ALA A 338 -7.66 19.14 -33.67
C ALA A 338 -6.16 18.97 -33.93
N GLN A 339 -5.64 19.90 -34.73
CA GLN A 339 -4.32 19.92 -35.32
C GLN A 339 -3.23 20.26 -34.29
N GLY A 340 -2.08 19.62 -34.43
CA GLY A 340 -0.88 19.90 -33.65
C GLY A 340 -0.26 21.27 -33.99
N GLY A 341 0.01 22.05 -32.94
CA GLY A 341 0.94 23.17 -32.97
C GLY A 341 2.30 22.76 -32.37
N PRO A 342 3.42 23.34 -32.85
CA PRO A 342 4.77 22.93 -32.43
C PRO A 342 5.07 23.31 -30.97
N VAL A 343 5.64 22.35 -30.24
CA VAL A 343 6.11 22.50 -28.85
C VAL A 343 7.39 23.34 -28.85
N GLN A 344 7.33 24.52 -28.24
CA GLN A 344 8.46 25.43 -28.06
C GLN A 344 9.23 25.05 -26.78
N TRP A 345 10.46 24.57 -26.93
CA TRP A 345 11.39 24.35 -25.81
C TRP A 345 11.95 25.69 -25.33
N GLY A 346 11.41 26.21 -24.23
CA GLY A 346 11.90 27.39 -23.52
C GLY A 346 12.83 26.99 -22.37
N GLY A 347 14.05 27.56 -22.38
CA GLY A 347 15.13 27.23 -21.45
C GLY A 347 14.86 27.54 -19.98
N SER A 348 15.52 26.74 -19.13
CA SER A 348 15.51 26.84 -17.69
C SER A 348 16.08 28.18 -17.21
N THR A 349 15.24 28.98 -16.57
CA THR A 349 15.67 30.06 -15.66
C THR A 349 15.92 29.45 -14.28
N PRO A 350 17.01 29.81 -13.57
CA PRO A 350 17.25 29.31 -12.22
C PRO A 350 16.14 29.76 -11.28
N ALA A 351 15.55 28.81 -10.55
CA ALA A 351 14.46 29.01 -9.62
C ALA A 351 14.82 30.08 -8.57
N ALA A 352 14.01 31.12 -8.50
CA ALA A 352 14.08 32.12 -7.44
C ALA A 352 13.89 31.44 -6.08
N ALA A 353 14.66 31.87 -5.08
CA ALA A 353 14.53 31.40 -3.71
C ALA A 353 13.08 31.56 -3.23
N VAL A 354 12.43 30.43 -2.98
CA VAL A 354 11.03 30.33 -2.56
C VAL A 354 10.90 30.99 -1.18
N ALA A 355 10.04 32.01 -1.07
CA ALA A 355 9.67 32.59 0.21
C ALA A 355 9.02 31.52 1.10
N PRO A 356 9.29 31.48 2.42
CA PRO A 356 8.71 30.47 3.29
C PRO A 356 7.18 30.54 3.25
N PRO A 357 6.49 29.38 3.21
CA PRO A 357 5.04 29.35 3.13
C PRO A 357 4.43 30.03 4.37
N SER A 358 3.39 30.84 4.14
CA SER A 358 2.71 31.59 5.21
C SER A 358 1.82 30.72 6.11
N GLY A 359 1.64 29.44 5.75
CA GLY A 359 1.03 28.41 6.58
C GLY A 359 1.42 27.00 6.11
N LEU A 360 1.46 26.05 7.04
CA LEU A 360 1.76 24.65 6.77
C LEU A 360 0.53 23.78 7.01
N ILE A 361 0.26 22.84 6.10
CA ILE A 361 -0.92 21.95 6.14
C ILE A 361 -0.49 20.50 6.40
N PRO A 362 -0.94 19.88 7.51
CA PRO A 362 -0.87 18.44 7.69
C PRO A 362 -1.90 17.74 6.79
N VAL A 363 -1.43 16.85 5.93
CA VAL A 363 -2.26 16.06 5.01
C VAL A 363 -2.07 14.58 5.27
N TYR A 364 -3.17 13.85 5.39
CA TYR A 364 -3.19 12.39 5.55
C TYR A 364 -3.92 11.77 4.37
N VAL A 365 -3.29 10.83 3.69
CA VAL A 365 -3.89 10.00 2.64
C VAL A 365 -4.14 8.62 3.22
N VAL A 366 -5.41 8.29 3.43
CA VAL A 366 -5.87 7.02 4.00
C VAL A 366 -6.34 6.13 2.85
N LEU A 367 -5.63 5.02 2.64
CA LEU A 367 -5.85 4.11 1.53
C LEU A 367 -6.41 2.77 2.04
N ASP A 368 -7.50 2.34 1.41
CA ASP A 368 -8.03 0.99 1.58
C ASP A 368 -7.06 -0.02 0.93
N THR A 369 -6.60 -0.96 1.74
CA THR A 369 -5.76 -2.10 1.31
C THR A 369 -6.43 -3.43 1.66
N SER A 370 -7.75 -3.43 1.88
CA SER A 370 -8.53 -4.65 2.02
C SER A 370 -8.55 -5.47 0.72
N GLN A 371 -9.08 -6.70 0.78
CA GLN A 371 -9.24 -7.55 -0.41
C GLN A 371 -10.13 -6.90 -1.49
N ALA A 372 -11.06 -6.01 -1.12
CA ALA A 372 -11.88 -5.29 -2.10
C ALA A 372 -11.04 -4.36 -3.01
N ALA A 373 -9.88 -3.90 -2.52
CA ALA A 373 -8.97 -3.04 -3.27
C ALA A 373 -7.99 -3.82 -4.18
N ALA A 374 -8.05 -5.16 -4.22
CA ALA A 374 -7.12 -5.99 -4.99
C ALA A 374 -7.08 -5.61 -6.47
N GLY A 375 -8.24 -5.23 -7.05
CA GLY A 375 -8.35 -4.81 -8.45
C GLY A 375 -7.72 -3.45 -8.77
N CYS A 376 -7.36 -2.64 -7.78
CA CYS A 376 -6.81 -1.29 -8.00
C CYS A 376 -5.58 -0.95 -7.15
N VAL A 377 -5.05 -1.88 -6.35
CA VAL A 377 -3.90 -1.63 -5.44
C VAL A 377 -2.67 -1.12 -6.19
N THR A 378 -2.43 -1.63 -7.41
CA THR A 378 -1.35 -1.18 -8.29
C THR A 378 -1.55 0.27 -8.72
N ASP A 379 -2.78 0.64 -9.08
CA ASP A 379 -3.14 2.01 -9.49
C ASP A 379 -3.05 2.99 -8.33
N LEU A 380 -3.37 2.56 -7.10
CA LEU A 380 -3.13 3.33 -5.88
C LEU A 380 -1.64 3.53 -5.62
N GLY A 381 -0.81 2.52 -5.86
CA GLY A 381 0.65 2.66 -5.80
C GLY A 381 1.18 3.65 -6.83
N ASN A 382 0.62 3.63 -8.05
CA ASN A 382 0.90 4.61 -9.08
C ASN A 382 0.41 6.01 -8.70
N ALA A 383 -0.74 6.12 -8.03
CA ALA A 383 -1.26 7.40 -7.52
C ALA A 383 -0.30 8.05 -6.52
N LEU A 384 0.25 7.28 -5.58
CA LEU A 384 1.27 7.78 -4.65
C LEU A 384 2.53 8.27 -5.37
N ARG A 385 2.96 7.55 -6.42
CA ARG A 385 4.09 7.97 -7.27
C ARG A 385 3.79 9.26 -8.02
N SER A 386 2.58 9.42 -8.55
CA SER A 386 2.13 10.66 -9.20
C SER A 386 2.11 11.83 -8.23
N VAL A 387 1.60 11.64 -7.01
CA VAL A 387 1.63 12.67 -5.95
C VAL A 387 3.06 13.04 -5.56
N GLN A 388 3.96 12.06 -5.41
CA GLN A 388 5.38 12.33 -5.16
C GLN A 388 5.99 13.17 -6.28
N THR A 389 5.75 12.78 -7.53
CA THR A 389 6.26 13.47 -8.72
C THR A 389 5.73 14.90 -8.79
N LEU A 390 4.44 15.09 -8.51
CA LEU A 390 3.78 16.39 -8.47
C LEU A 390 4.43 17.34 -7.45
N LEU A 391 4.56 16.88 -6.20
CA LEU A 391 5.11 17.67 -5.10
C LEU A 391 6.62 17.92 -5.31
N ALA A 392 7.36 16.91 -5.78
CA ALA A 392 8.79 17.06 -6.06
C ALA A 392 9.07 18.06 -7.22
N ASN A 393 8.12 18.21 -8.15
CA ASN A 393 8.17 19.21 -9.22
C ASN A 393 7.60 20.58 -8.82
N SER A 394 6.98 20.70 -7.64
CA SER A 394 6.42 21.95 -7.11
C SER A 394 6.96 22.22 -5.69
N PRO A 395 8.25 22.61 -5.54
CA PRO A 395 8.90 22.74 -4.23
C PRO A 395 8.24 23.75 -3.29
N ASP A 396 7.60 24.78 -3.84
CA ASP A 396 6.81 25.77 -3.11
C ASP A 396 5.58 25.14 -2.44
N VAL A 397 4.83 24.32 -3.20
CA VAL A 397 3.69 23.54 -2.70
C VAL A 397 4.17 22.49 -1.69
N ALA A 398 5.28 21.81 -1.97
CA ALA A 398 5.85 20.80 -1.08
C ALA A 398 6.29 21.40 0.26
N ALA A 399 6.86 22.61 0.27
CA ALA A 399 7.23 23.30 1.51
C ALA A 399 6.01 23.60 2.39
N ALA A 400 4.85 23.89 1.78
CA ALA A 400 3.61 24.22 2.49
C ALA A 400 2.82 22.99 3.00
N ILE A 401 3.18 21.78 2.57
CA ILE A 401 2.44 20.56 2.91
C ILE A 401 3.34 19.59 3.67
N ARG A 402 2.78 18.89 4.66
CA ARG A 402 3.37 17.66 5.19
C ARG A 402 2.41 16.54 4.92
N LEU A 403 2.86 15.50 4.21
CA LEU A 403 2.02 14.41 3.75
C LEU A 403 2.36 13.13 4.53
N SER A 404 1.33 12.45 5.03
CA SER A 404 1.39 11.12 5.61
C SER A 404 0.51 10.17 4.79
N VAL A 405 0.91 8.91 4.67
CA VAL A 405 0.11 7.86 4.05
C VAL A 405 -0.17 6.79 5.10
N ILE A 406 -1.44 6.45 5.26
CA ILE A 406 -1.93 5.43 6.17
C ILE A 406 -2.70 4.40 5.34
N THR A 407 -2.39 3.13 5.51
CA THR A 407 -3.13 2.03 4.89
C THR A 407 -4.01 1.36 5.93
N TYR A 408 -5.18 0.86 5.52
CA TYR A 408 -6.02 0.08 6.41
C TYR A 408 -6.60 -1.17 5.73
N ALA A 409 -6.83 -2.19 6.55
CA ALA A 409 -7.57 -3.42 6.23
C ALA A 409 -8.23 -3.88 7.53
N ASP A 410 -7.75 -4.93 8.21
CA ASP A 410 -8.14 -5.24 9.59
C ASP A 410 -7.54 -4.26 10.63
N GLY A 411 -6.34 -3.76 10.36
CA GLY A 411 -5.63 -2.76 11.17
C GLY A 411 -5.38 -1.45 10.41
N ALA A 412 -4.56 -0.56 10.98
CA ALA A 412 -4.15 0.68 10.35
C ALA A 412 -2.65 0.94 10.52
N ASP A 413 -1.94 1.08 9.41
CA ASP A 413 -0.48 1.22 9.38
C ASP A 413 -0.05 2.54 8.76
N VAL A 414 0.88 3.24 9.41
CA VAL A 414 1.48 4.46 8.86
C VAL A 414 2.64 4.05 7.97
N VAL A 415 2.41 4.01 6.65
CA VAL A 415 3.43 3.59 5.67
C VAL A 415 4.30 4.75 5.19
N LEU A 416 3.82 5.99 5.35
CA LEU A 416 4.64 7.20 5.25
C LEU A 416 4.32 8.11 6.44
N PRO A 417 5.28 8.36 7.36
CA PRO A 417 5.07 9.33 8.44
C PRO A 417 4.89 10.74 7.85
N LEU A 418 4.37 11.66 8.64
CA LEU A 418 4.12 13.04 8.21
C LEU A 418 5.43 13.73 7.76
N THR A 419 5.61 13.87 6.45
CA THR A 419 6.90 14.17 5.80
C THR A 419 6.77 15.29 4.76
N GLU A 420 7.81 16.10 4.60
CA GLU A 420 7.96 16.99 3.43
C GLU A 420 8.39 16.15 2.21
N VAL A 421 7.54 16.11 1.18
CA VAL A 421 7.74 15.22 0.04
C VAL A 421 8.73 15.82 -0.97
N SER A 422 9.72 15.04 -1.39
CA SER A 422 10.70 15.39 -2.42
C SER A 422 11.07 14.19 -3.28
N TRP A 423 11.94 14.39 -4.27
CA TRP A 423 12.53 13.30 -5.08
C TRP A 423 13.26 12.24 -4.24
N ARG A 424 13.67 12.56 -3.01
CA ARG A 424 14.33 11.62 -2.09
C ARG A 424 13.35 10.82 -1.23
N THR A 425 12.07 11.21 -1.20
CA THR A 425 11.04 10.52 -0.42
C THR A 425 10.70 9.21 -1.12
N GLY A 426 10.88 8.07 -0.45
CA GLY A 426 10.50 6.78 -0.99
C GLY A 426 8.97 6.68 -1.15
N VAL A 427 8.51 6.12 -2.27
CA VAL A 427 7.09 5.81 -2.48
C VAL A 427 6.78 4.51 -1.73
N PRO A 428 5.81 4.51 -0.78
CA PRO A 428 5.43 3.30 -0.07
C PRO A 428 4.93 2.21 -1.02
N GLY A 429 5.33 0.96 -0.77
CA GLY A 429 4.72 -0.20 -1.42
C GLY A 429 3.35 -0.48 -0.81
N LEU A 430 2.38 -0.85 -1.66
CA LEU A 430 1.04 -1.25 -1.23
C LEU A 430 0.83 -2.74 -1.51
N SER A 431 0.21 -3.43 -0.56
CA SER A 431 -0.20 -4.83 -0.67
C SER A 431 -1.56 -5.00 -0.02
N THR A 432 -2.39 -5.90 -0.54
CA THR A 432 -3.68 -6.18 0.10
C THR A 432 -3.52 -7.02 1.36
N SER A 433 -4.48 -6.87 2.28
CA SER A 433 -4.58 -7.60 3.54
C SER A 433 -6.04 -7.99 3.77
N PRO A 434 -6.32 -9.06 4.55
CA PRO A 434 -7.68 -9.42 4.91
C PRO A 434 -8.32 -8.38 5.84
N GLY A 435 -9.65 -8.39 5.88
CA GLY A 435 -10.45 -7.49 6.72
C GLY A 435 -10.70 -6.11 6.08
N CYS A 436 -11.75 -5.44 6.52
CA CYS A 436 -12.05 -4.06 6.17
C CYS A 436 -12.67 -3.36 7.38
N ARG A 437 -11.87 -2.69 8.21
CA ARG A 437 -12.32 -2.04 9.46
C ARG A 437 -11.91 -0.58 9.48
N TYR A 438 -12.87 0.32 9.69
CA TYR A 438 -12.63 1.76 9.65
C TYR A 438 -12.27 2.33 11.03
N ARG A 439 -12.75 1.72 12.11
CA ARG A 439 -12.47 2.15 13.48
C ARG A 439 -10.97 2.21 13.81
N PRO A 440 -10.12 1.23 13.44
CA PRO A 440 -8.70 1.29 13.73
C PRO A 440 -8.02 2.51 13.10
N VAL A 441 -8.34 2.81 11.83
CA VAL A 441 -7.74 3.96 11.13
C VAL A 441 -8.26 5.30 11.64
N LEU A 442 -9.54 5.40 11.99
CA LEU A 442 -10.11 6.60 12.61
C LEU A 442 -9.49 6.87 14.00
N ARG A 443 -9.28 5.83 14.81
CA ARG A 443 -8.55 5.95 16.08
C ARG A 443 -7.10 6.36 15.86
N ARG A 444 -6.44 5.77 14.86
CA ARG A 444 -5.07 6.14 14.50
C ARG A 444 -4.96 7.62 14.11
N LEU A 445 -5.93 8.15 13.36
CA LEU A 445 -6.02 9.57 13.06
C LEU A 445 -6.26 10.41 14.31
N LEU A 446 -7.13 9.98 15.22
CA LEU A 446 -7.39 10.66 16.50
C LEU A 446 -6.13 10.75 17.37
N ASP A 447 -5.24 9.75 17.32
CA ASP A 447 -3.97 9.78 18.04
C ASP A 447 -2.91 10.66 17.33
N LEU A 448 -2.80 10.53 16.00
CA LEU A 448 -1.75 11.19 15.22
C LEU A 448 -2.02 12.68 15.01
N VAL A 449 -3.24 13.03 14.61
CA VAL A 449 -3.58 14.41 14.22
C VAL A 449 -3.23 15.42 15.32
N PRO A 450 -3.58 15.20 16.60
CA PRO A 450 -3.24 16.13 17.66
C PRO A 450 -1.74 16.21 17.92
N LEU A 451 -1.08 15.06 18.06
CA LEU A 451 0.36 14.97 18.33
C LEU A 451 1.17 15.70 17.27
N GLU A 452 0.87 15.42 16.00
CA GLU A 452 1.58 15.96 14.85
C GLU A 452 1.30 17.46 14.65
N THR A 453 0.07 17.90 14.89
CA THR A 453 -0.29 19.31 14.80
C THR A 453 0.45 20.15 15.84
N GLU A 454 0.56 19.67 17.08
CA GLU A 454 1.35 20.36 18.11
C GLU A 454 2.84 20.38 17.76
N ARG A 455 3.39 19.24 17.33
CA ARG A 455 4.79 19.16 16.86
C ARG A 455 5.10 20.14 15.74
N LEU A 456 4.16 20.34 14.80
CA LEU A 456 4.35 21.28 13.70
C LEU A 456 4.28 22.74 14.17
N LYS A 457 3.45 23.07 15.15
CA LYS A 457 3.38 24.44 15.70
C LYS A 457 4.65 24.88 16.40
N GLU A 458 5.44 23.93 16.89
CA GLU A 458 6.78 24.21 17.43
C GLU A 458 7.79 24.59 16.33
N GLN A 459 7.55 24.15 15.09
CA GLN A 459 8.46 24.34 13.96
C GLN A 459 8.10 25.53 13.08
N VAL A 460 6.80 25.83 12.94
CA VAL A 460 6.31 26.87 12.05
C VAL A 460 5.29 27.77 12.75
N PRO A 461 5.26 29.08 12.40
CA PRO A 461 4.40 30.05 13.09
C PRO A 461 2.90 29.81 12.89
N ARG A 462 2.51 29.14 11.79
CA ARG A 462 1.12 28.90 11.46
C ARG A 462 0.93 27.50 10.88
N VAL A 463 0.17 26.68 11.61
CA VAL A 463 -0.31 25.37 11.13
C VAL A 463 -1.80 25.50 10.84
N LEU A 464 -2.18 25.19 9.60
CA LEU A 464 -3.55 25.20 9.11
C LEU A 464 -4.26 23.89 9.51
N ARG A 465 -5.59 23.86 9.35
CA ARG A 465 -6.39 22.70 9.76
C ARG A 465 -5.97 21.46 8.96
N PRO A 466 -5.76 20.30 9.62
CA PRO A 466 -5.42 19.06 8.95
C PRO A 466 -6.45 18.65 7.90
N VAL A 467 -6.00 18.00 6.82
CA VAL A 467 -6.86 17.45 5.77
C VAL A 467 -6.62 15.94 5.66
N VAL A 468 -7.69 15.17 5.60
CA VAL A 468 -7.66 13.71 5.45
C VAL A 468 -8.36 13.35 4.15
N PHE A 469 -7.66 12.71 3.22
CA PHE A 469 -8.25 12.05 2.06
C PHE A 469 -8.49 10.60 2.42
N PHE A 470 -9.76 10.19 2.54
CA PHE A 470 -10.16 8.85 2.93
C PHE A 470 -10.72 8.10 1.73
N LEU A 471 -10.01 7.10 1.24
CA LEU A 471 -10.48 6.20 0.19
C LEU A 471 -11.22 5.00 0.80
N ALA A 472 -12.48 4.82 0.42
CA ALA A 472 -13.33 3.71 0.81
C ALA A 472 -13.62 2.82 -0.41
N VAL A 473 -13.05 1.61 -0.42
CA VAL A 473 -13.26 0.64 -1.51
C VAL A 473 -14.15 -0.51 -1.01
N GLY A 474 -13.74 -1.15 0.08
CA GLY A 474 -14.46 -2.22 0.74
C GLY A 474 -15.57 -1.71 1.64
N GLN A 475 -16.41 -2.65 2.07
CA GLN A 475 -17.43 -2.39 3.07
C GLN A 475 -16.89 -2.65 4.47
N ALA A 476 -17.03 -1.63 5.33
CA ALA A 476 -16.62 -1.70 6.71
C ALA A 476 -17.37 -2.84 7.44
N GLU A 477 -16.63 -3.81 7.95
CA GLU A 477 -17.12 -4.90 8.79
C GLU A 477 -17.56 -4.39 10.17
N ASP A 478 -17.07 -3.23 10.58
CA ASP A 478 -17.34 -2.57 11.86
C ASP A 478 -18.32 -1.39 11.73
N ASP A 479 -19.34 -1.50 10.86
CA ASP A 479 -20.30 -0.41 10.54
C ASP A 479 -21.06 0.16 11.75
N THR A 480 -21.18 -0.62 12.82
CA THR A 480 -21.78 -0.22 14.09
C THR A 480 -20.81 0.50 15.02
N GLU A 481 -19.50 0.33 14.84
CA GLU A 481 -18.48 0.80 15.78
C GLU A 481 -17.68 2.01 15.29
N TRP A 482 -17.37 2.06 13.98
CA TRP A 482 -16.59 3.15 13.40
C TRP A 482 -17.26 4.54 13.49
N PRO A 483 -18.61 4.68 13.46
CA PRO A 483 -19.23 6.01 13.52
C PRO A 483 -18.94 6.74 14.83
N ALA A 484 -18.82 6.01 15.94
CA ALA A 484 -18.42 6.59 17.22
C ALA A 484 -16.97 7.10 17.17
N ALA A 485 -16.04 6.31 16.61
CA ALA A 485 -14.65 6.73 16.44
C ALA A 485 -14.50 7.94 15.50
N HIS A 486 -15.35 8.03 14.45
CA HIS A 486 -15.42 9.19 13.59
C HIS A 486 -15.94 10.42 14.36
N ALA A 487 -17.01 10.27 15.15
CA ALA A 487 -17.53 11.35 15.98
C ALA A 487 -16.49 11.87 16.98
N ASP A 488 -15.72 10.97 17.61
CA ASP A 488 -14.62 11.34 18.52
C ASP A 488 -13.53 12.16 17.80
N LEU A 489 -13.14 11.76 16.58
CA LEU A 489 -12.20 12.50 15.73
C LEU A 489 -12.72 13.90 15.39
N MET A 490 -14.02 14.02 15.06
CA MET A 490 -14.65 15.28 14.70
C MET A 490 -14.93 16.20 15.89
N ALA A 491 -15.04 15.65 17.11
CA ALA A 491 -15.18 16.41 18.34
C ALA A 491 -13.84 17.01 18.84
N HIS A 492 -12.71 16.52 18.34
CA HIS A 492 -11.40 16.97 18.79
C HIS A 492 -11.09 18.42 18.34
N LYS A 493 -10.34 19.19 19.14
CA LYS A 493 -9.92 20.58 18.82
C LYS A 493 -9.29 20.71 17.42
N TYR A 494 -8.50 19.72 17.05
CA TYR A 494 -7.79 19.63 15.76
C TYR A 494 -8.51 18.77 14.73
N PHE A 495 -9.85 18.67 14.81
CA PHE A 495 -10.63 17.88 13.85
C PHE A 495 -10.22 18.18 12.40
N PRO A 496 -9.98 17.15 11.57
CA PRO A 496 -9.57 17.34 10.19
C PRO A 496 -10.75 17.72 9.28
N HIS A 497 -10.44 18.30 8.13
CA HIS A 497 -11.33 18.23 6.98
C HIS A 497 -11.18 16.84 6.34
N VAL A 498 -12.20 15.99 6.50
CA VAL A 498 -12.26 14.67 5.87
C VAL A 498 -12.91 14.80 4.50
N VAL A 499 -12.09 14.57 3.46
CA VAL A 499 -12.47 14.36 2.07
C VAL A 499 -12.65 12.86 1.87
N ALA A 500 -13.90 12.41 1.72
CA ALA A 500 -14.20 10.99 1.56
C ALA A 500 -14.41 10.66 0.07
N CYS A 501 -13.71 9.65 -0.42
CA CYS A 501 -13.83 9.16 -1.78
C CYS A 501 -14.24 7.68 -1.76
N GLY A 502 -15.38 7.36 -2.37
CA GLY A 502 -15.89 6.00 -2.48
C GLY A 502 -15.72 5.48 -3.90
N ILE A 503 -15.04 4.34 -4.06
CA ILE A 503 -14.93 3.67 -5.36
C ILE A 503 -15.46 2.23 -5.25
N GLY A 504 -16.13 1.76 -6.30
CA GLY A 504 -16.90 0.51 -6.25
C GLY A 504 -18.38 0.72 -5.89
N ALA A 505 -19.12 -0.38 -5.79
CA ALA A 505 -20.57 -0.36 -5.60
C ALA A 505 -20.97 0.11 -4.19
N ASP A 506 -22.12 0.79 -4.09
CA ASP A 506 -22.79 1.14 -2.82
C ASP A 506 -21.95 1.95 -1.83
N ARG A 507 -21.06 2.83 -2.32
CA ARG A 507 -20.18 3.65 -1.46
C ARG A 507 -20.75 5.01 -1.06
N GLU A 508 -21.89 5.42 -1.62
CA GLU A 508 -22.45 6.76 -1.41
C GLU A 508 -22.80 7.06 0.04
N ARG A 509 -23.53 6.14 0.70
CA ARG A 509 -23.93 6.30 2.10
C ARG A 509 -22.73 6.38 3.06
N VAL A 510 -21.69 5.58 2.82
CA VAL A 510 -20.50 5.59 3.69
C VAL A 510 -19.68 6.85 3.49
N VAL A 511 -19.54 7.33 2.25
CA VAL A 511 -18.87 8.59 1.92
C VAL A 511 -19.56 9.79 2.57
N GLN A 512 -20.90 9.84 2.53
CA GLN A 512 -21.66 10.91 3.19
C GLN A 512 -21.46 10.94 4.71
N ARG A 513 -21.33 9.76 5.34
CA ARG A 513 -21.12 9.64 6.79
C ARG A 513 -19.67 9.93 7.20
N LEU A 514 -18.69 9.67 6.32
CA LEU A 514 -17.26 9.93 6.55
C LEU A 514 -16.86 11.38 6.23
N ALA A 515 -17.47 12.00 5.22
CA ALA A 515 -17.11 13.34 4.82
C ALA A 515 -17.43 14.34 5.94
N SER A 516 -16.45 15.17 6.30
CA SER A 516 -16.64 16.18 7.36
C SER A 516 -17.65 17.27 6.98
N ARG A 517 -17.91 17.43 5.68
CA ARG A 517 -18.95 18.28 5.09
C ARG A 517 -19.52 17.59 3.86
N PRO A 518 -20.79 17.84 3.49
CA PRO A 518 -21.39 17.21 2.30
C PRO A 518 -20.61 17.46 1.00
N GLU A 519 -20.08 18.67 0.84
CA GLU A 519 -19.27 19.08 -0.33
C GLU A 519 -17.93 18.34 -0.46
N LEU A 520 -17.49 17.63 0.58
CA LEU A 520 -16.25 16.88 0.63
C LEU A 520 -16.42 15.37 0.39
N GLY A 521 -17.64 14.94 0.04
CA GLY A 521 -17.94 13.57 -0.33
C GLY A 521 -17.96 13.37 -1.84
N VAL A 522 -17.18 12.42 -2.35
CA VAL A 522 -17.07 12.09 -3.78
C VAL A 522 -17.23 10.58 -3.97
N VAL A 523 -17.96 10.15 -4.99
CA VAL A 523 -18.10 8.74 -5.36
C VAL A 523 -17.80 8.51 -6.83
N ALA A 524 -17.32 7.32 -7.15
CA ALA A 524 -17.25 6.85 -8.53
C ALA A 524 -18.65 6.78 -9.15
N VAL A 525 -18.73 7.05 -10.45
CA VAL A 525 -19.95 6.83 -11.22
C VAL A 525 -20.30 5.33 -11.19
N GLU A 526 -21.59 5.03 -11.12
CA GLU A 526 -22.08 3.66 -11.04
C GLU A 526 -21.62 2.83 -12.25
N GLY A 527 -21.15 1.61 -11.99
CA GLY A 527 -20.60 0.72 -13.02
C GLY A 527 -19.19 1.09 -13.53
N ALA A 528 -18.54 2.11 -12.96
CA ALA A 528 -17.16 2.43 -13.29
C ALA A 528 -16.20 1.31 -12.85
N ASP A 529 -15.19 1.03 -13.67
CA ASP A 529 -14.11 0.10 -13.33
C ASP A 529 -13.29 0.60 -12.13
N LEU A 530 -12.85 -0.33 -11.28
CA LEU A 530 -12.18 0.00 -10.03
C LEU A 530 -10.79 0.62 -10.26
N ALA A 531 -10.02 0.09 -11.21
CA ALA A 531 -8.70 0.62 -11.55
C ALA A 531 -8.82 2.03 -12.15
N GLN A 532 -9.77 2.23 -13.08
CA GLN A 532 -10.09 3.55 -13.61
C GLN A 532 -10.50 4.53 -12.50
N SER A 533 -11.36 4.12 -11.58
CA SER A 533 -11.80 4.96 -10.46
C SER A 533 -10.63 5.36 -9.53
N ALA A 534 -9.68 4.44 -9.30
CA ALA A 534 -8.46 4.75 -8.55
C ALA A 534 -7.54 5.75 -9.28
N VAL A 535 -7.46 5.68 -10.62
CA VAL A 535 -6.77 6.70 -11.44
C VAL A 535 -7.45 8.06 -11.28
N GLN A 536 -8.79 8.11 -11.29
CA GLN A 536 -9.52 9.37 -11.11
C GLN A 536 -9.38 9.93 -9.69
N PHE A 537 -9.33 9.06 -8.68
CA PHE A 537 -8.98 9.45 -7.32
C PHE A 537 -7.57 10.09 -7.26
N SER A 538 -6.60 9.54 -7.99
CA SER A 538 -5.26 10.13 -8.11
C SER A 538 -5.30 11.55 -8.70
N VAL A 539 -6.12 11.77 -9.73
CA VAL A 539 -6.29 13.10 -10.35
C VAL A 539 -6.90 14.08 -9.35
N LEU A 540 -7.97 13.68 -8.66
CA LEU A 540 -8.60 14.48 -7.60
C LEU A 540 -7.59 14.87 -6.53
N LEU A 541 -6.86 13.89 -5.99
CA LEU A 541 -5.85 14.10 -4.95
C LEU A 541 -4.78 15.10 -5.40
N GLN A 542 -4.22 14.92 -6.61
CA GLN A 542 -3.20 15.80 -7.15
C GLN A 542 -3.70 17.25 -7.34
N GLN A 543 -4.88 17.42 -7.92
CA GLN A 543 -5.49 18.74 -8.15
C GLN A 543 -5.78 19.46 -6.82
N THR A 544 -6.38 18.75 -5.86
CA THR A 544 -6.69 19.31 -4.55
C THR A 544 -5.41 19.66 -3.79
N LEU A 545 -4.36 18.84 -3.81
CA LEU A 545 -3.09 19.16 -3.14
C LEU A 545 -2.41 20.40 -3.73
N LEU A 546 -2.39 20.54 -5.07
CA LEU A 546 -1.85 21.74 -5.71
C LEU A 546 -2.63 22.99 -5.30
N HIS A 547 -3.96 22.93 -5.35
CA HIS A 547 -4.82 24.06 -5.00
C HIS A 547 -4.64 24.44 -3.53
N LEU A 548 -4.69 23.43 -2.65
CA LEU A 548 -4.55 23.57 -1.20
C LEU A 548 -3.20 24.17 -0.81
N GLY A 549 -2.09 23.68 -1.38
CA GLY A 549 -0.76 24.22 -1.08
C GLY A 549 -0.56 25.64 -1.61
N ARG A 550 -1.07 25.96 -2.80
CA ARG A 550 -1.05 27.35 -3.31
C ARG A 550 -1.88 28.30 -2.45
N SER A 551 -3.05 27.86 -1.98
CA SER A 551 -3.87 28.62 -1.03
C SER A 551 -3.12 28.85 0.28
N ALA A 552 -2.41 27.83 0.80
CA ALA A 552 -1.60 27.94 2.01
C ALA A 552 -0.45 28.95 1.88
N ILE A 553 0.24 28.97 0.73
CA ILE A 553 1.29 29.94 0.43
C ILE A 553 0.72 31.37 0.43
N ALA A 554 -0.48 31.55 -0.14
CA ALA A 554 -1.22 32.81 -0.13
C ALA A 554 -1.84 33.17 1.24
N GLY A 555 -1.65 32.36 2.27
CA GLY A 555 -2.17 32.60 3.62
C GLY A 555 -3.63 32.18 3.82
N GLY A 556 -4.23 31.54 2.82
CA GLY A 556 -5.56 30.97 2.85
C GLY A 556 -5.58 29.51 3.30
N MET A 557 -6.78 28.97 3.37
CA MET A 557 -7.05 27.54 3.52
C MET A 557 -8.31 27.21 2.71
N GLU A 558 -8.17 27.23 1.39
CA GLU A 558 -9.22 26.91 0.45
C GLU A 558 -9.11 25.42 0.06
N LEU A 559 -10.11 24.64 0.48
CA LEU A 559 -10.23 23.23 0.13
C LEU A 559 -11.36 23.07 -0.88
N LYS A 560 -11.00 23.06 -2.16
CA LYS A 560 -11.92 22.90 -3.27
C LYS A 560 -11.69 21.55 -3.96
N LEU A 561 -12.79 20.83 -4.24
CA LEU A 561 -12.77 19.58 -4.97
C LEU A 561 -13.28 19.82 -6.40
N ASP A 562 -12.38 19.75 -7.37
CA ASP A 562 -12.75 19.70 -8.78
C ASP A 562 -12.85 18.21 -9.16
N CYS A 563 -14.07 17.70 -9.31
CA CYS A 563 -14.29 16.27 -9.59
C CYS A 563 -13.84 15.93 -11.01
N PRO A 564 -12.87 15.01 -11.20
CA PRO A 564 -12.44 14.58 -12.52
C PRO A 564 -13.48 13.63 -13.16
N GLN A 565 -13.31 13.34 -14.45
CA GLN A 565 -14.22 12.47 -15.19
C GLN A 565 -14.35 11.09 -14.52
N GLY A 566 -15.57 10.61 -14.29
CA GLY A 566 -15.81 9.32 -13.63
C GLY A 566 -15.94 9.39 -12.11
N LEU A 567 -15.70 10.54 -11.49
CA LEU A 567 -16.09 10.84 -10.12
C LEU A 567 -17.21 11.89 -10.11
N ARG A 568 -18.11 11.79 -9.13
CA ARG A 568 -19.19 12.76 -8.90
C ARG A 568 -19.32 13.08 -7.41
N PRO A 569 -19.82 14.27 -7.04
CA PRO A 569 -20.19 14.53 -5.65
C PRO A 569 -21.20 13.49 -5.14
N ALA A 570 -21.09 13.13 -3.86
CA ALA A 570 -22.10 12.33 -3.19
C ALA A 570 -23.39 13.16 -3.04
N THR A 571 -24.50 12.66 -3.56
CA THR A 571 -25.79 13.38 -3.56
C THR A 571 -26.47 13.13 -2.23
N GLN A 572 -26.88 14.18 -1.50
CA GLN A 572 -27.73 13.96 -0.31
C GLN A 572 -29.08 13.41 -0.76
N GLU A 573 -29.47 12.22 -0.30
CA GLU A 573 -30.88 11.85 -0.28
C GLU A 573 -31.60 12.85 0.64
N GLN A 574 -32.61 13.55 0.09
CA GLN A 574 -33.46 14.47 0.82
C GLN A 574 -34.41 13.75 1.77
#